data_AF-A0A158P605-F1
#
_entry.id   AF-A0A158P605-F1
#
_cell.length_a   1.000
_cell.length_b   1.000
_cell.length_c   1.000
_cell.angle_alpha   90.00
_cell.angle_beta   90.00
_cell.angle_gamma   90.00
#
_symmetry.space_group_name_H-M   'P 1'
#
loop_
_entity.id
_entity.type
_entity.pdbx_description
1 polymer ?
#
loop_
_entity_poly.entity_id
_entity_poly.type
_entity_poly.pdbx_seq_one_letter_code
_entity_poly.pdbx_strand_id
1 'polypeptide(L)'
;MSDRICIYFAYFLSNTFSLFLNRCEGGDPMFAWQYWVDHGIVTGSNFTANQGCKPYPFPPCEHHSNKTRFDPCRHDLYPTPKCSKKCVPSYKEKNYDDDKFYGRTAYGVKNDVAAIQKEILTHGPVEVAFEVYEDFLHYAGGIYVHTGGKLGGGHAVKLIGWGIDQGTPYWLIANSWNTDWGEEGFFRILRGVDECGIESGVVGGIPKLTNIQRRHNWSIRRYSFP
;
A
#
# COMPACT_ATOMS: atom_id res chain seq x y z
N MET A 1 -3.79 -3.89 -1.31
CA MET A 1 -4.44 -5.22 -1.47
C MET A 1 -4.96 -5.81 -0.14
N SER A 2 -4.16 -5.89 0.92
CA SER A 2 -4.57 -6.41 2.25
C SER A 2 -5.89 -5.83 2.76
N ASP A 3 -6.00 -4.49 2.77
CA ASP A 3 -7.19 -3.79 3.26
C ASP A 3 -8.45 -4.18 2.48
N ARG A 4 -8.34 -4.34 1.15
CA ARG A 4 -9.46 -4.79 0.32
C ARG A 4 -9.80 -6.25 0.57
N ILE A 5 -8.82 -7.10 0.87
CA ILE A 5 -9.16 -8.44 1.37
C ILE A 5 -9.88 -8.33 2.71
N CYS A 6 -9.44 -7.51 3.65
CA CYS A 6 -10.11 -7.35 4.93
C CYS A 6 -11.54 -6.81 4.80
N ILE A 7 -11.76 -5.76 4.01
CA ILE A 7 -13.08 -5.17 3.76
C ILE A 7 -14.04 -6.20 3.16
N TYR A 8 -13.53 -7.13 2.35
CA TYR A 8 -14.33 -8.20 1.77
C TYR A 8 -14.34 -9.51 2.61
N PHE A 9 -13.38 -9.73 3.53
CA PHE A 9 -13.08 -11.05 4.11
C PHE A 9 -12.41 -11.11 5.50
N ALA A 10 -11.97 -10.01 6.10
CA ALA A 10 -11.21 -9.93 7.36
C ALA A 10 -9.83 -10.66 7.40
N TYR A 11 -8.91 -10.42 6.45
CA TYR A 11 -7.53 -10.96 6.45
C TYR A 11 -6.47 -9.95 5.96
N PHE A 12 -5.19 -10.14 6.35
CA PHE A 12 -4.03 -9.34 5.93
C PHE A 12 -3.12 -10.10 4.92
N LEU A 13 -2.55 -9.40 3.93
CA LEU A 13 -1.58 -9.95 2.95
C LEU A 13 -0.15 -9.48 3.20
N SER A 14 0.81 -10.21 2.60
CA SER A 14 2.20 -9.79 2.53
C SER A 14 2.44 -8.55 1.69
N ASN A 15 3.25 -7.63 2.21
CA ASN A 15 3.84 -6.51 1.47
C ASN A 15 5.12 -6.90 0.71
N THR A 16 5.63 -8.13 0.85
CA THR A 16 6.85 -8.60 0.19
C THR A 16 6.68 -8.76 -1.33
N PHE A 17 5.46 -8.54 -1.85
CA PHE A 17 5.11 -8.79 -3.24
C PHE A 17 5.11 -7.54 -4.14
N SER A 18 5.22 -6.32 -3.60
CA SER A 18 5.41 -5.13 -4.47
C SER A 18 6.75 -5.14 -5.24
N LEU A 19 7.59 -6.16 -5.00
CA LEU A 19 8.93 -6.32 -5.57
C LEU A 19 9.00 -7.02 -6.94
N PHE A 20 7.87 -7.43 -7.52
CA PHE A 20 7.87 -8.39 -8.63
C PHE A 20 7.97 -7.79 -10.04
N LEU A 21 8.00 -6.46 -10.17
CA LEU A 21 7.88 -5.83 -11.49
C LEU A 21 8.97 -4.85 -11.89
N ASN A 22 10.00 -4.66 -11.06
CA ASN A 22 11.40 -4.42 -11.45
C ASN A 22 12.29 -4.16 -10.24
N ARG A 23 12.51 -5.20 -9.43
CA ARG A 23 13.58 -5.18 -8.44
C ARG A 23 13.38 -4.11 -7.35
N CYS A 24 14.37 -3.94 -6.48
CA CYS A 24 14.43 -2.84 -5.51
C CYS A 24 14.83 -1.51 -6.18
N GLU A 25 14.76 -1.46 -7.51
CA GLU A 25 15.18 -0.35 -8.36
C GLU A 25 13.97 0.45 -8.89
N GLY A 26 12.75 -0.01 -8.60
CA GLY A 26 11.51 0.66 -9.01
C GLY A 26 10.44 -0.33 -9.47
N GLY A 27 9.21 0.13 -9.66
CA GLY A 27 8.11 -0.74 -10.10
C GLY A 27 6.92 0.06 -10.59
N ASP A 28 6.04 -0.60 -11.34
CA ASP A 28 4.77 -0.04 -11.81
C ASP A 28 3.62 -0.58 -10.93
N PRO A 29 2.86 0.29 -10.25
CA PRO A 29 1.72 -0.11 -9.43
C PRO A 29 0.70 -0.97 -10.18
N MET A 30 0.33 -0.63 -11.42
CA MET A 30 -0.69 -1.34 -12.19
C MET A 30 -0.29 -2.81 -12.39
N PHE A 31 0.97 -3.04 -12.74
CA PHE A 31 1.44 -4.41 -12.92
C PHE A 31 1.38 -5.21 -11.60
N ALA A 32 1.59 -4.58 -10.43
CA ALA A 32 1.52 -5.29 -9.16
C ALA A 32 0.10 -5.84 -8.91
N TRP A 33 -0.91 -5.05 -9.24
CA TRP A 33 -2.31 -5.49 -9.20
C TRP A 33 -2.61 -6.58 -10.23
N GLN A 34 -2.08 -6.48 -11.45
CA GLN A 34 -2.25 -7.53 -12.46
C GLN A 34 -1.59 -8.84 -12.03
N TYR A 35 -0.39 -8.77 -11.46
CA TYR A 35 0.28 -9.96 -10.92
C TYR A 35 -0.58 -10.62 -9.83
N TRP A 36 -1.18 -9.83 -8.94
CA TRP A 36 -2.07 -10.36 -7.90
C TRP A 36 -3.26 -11.13 -8.50
N VAL A 37 -3.79 -10.68 -9.63
CA VAL A 37 -4.85 -11.39 -10.37
C VAL A 37 -4.32 -12.68 -10.99
N ASP A 38 -3.19 -12.63 -11.69
CA ASP A 38 -2.68 -13.73 -12.52
C ASP A 38 -2.03 -14.86 -11.70
N HIS A 39 -1.33 -14.51 -10.63
CA HIS A 39 -0.43 -15.42 -9.92
C HIS A 39 -0.73 -15.54 -8.42
N GLY A 40 -1.47 -14.57 -7.86
CA GLY A 40 -1.77 -14.51 -6.43
C GLY A 40 -0.56 -14.17 -5.56
N ILE A 41 -0.84 -13.78 -4.32
CA ILE A 41 0.15 -13.31 -3.35
C ILE A 41 -0.05 -14.06 -2.03
N VAL A 42 1.04 -14.47 -1.39
CA VAL A 42 1.03 -15.18 -0.10
C VAL A 42 0.99 -14.22 1.09
N THR A 43 0.73 -14.72 2.28
CA THR A 43 0.79 -13.95 3.54
C THR A 43 2.23 -13.63 3.94
N GLY A 44 2.40 -12.62 4.78
CA GLY A 44 3.71 -12.16 5.24
C GLY A 44 3.63 -10.86 6.04
N SER A 45 4.36 -10.78 7.14
CA SER A 45 4.42 -9.58 7.96
C SER A 45 5.59 -8.67 7.58
N ASN A 46 5.77 -7.61 8.36
CA ASN A 46 7.04 -6.87 8.40
C ASN A 46 8.19 -7.76 8.91
N PHE A 47 9.41 -7.22 8.81
CA PHE A 47 10.66 -7.89 9.18
C PHE A 47 10.69 -8.34 10.64
N THR A 48 10.22 -7.51 11.57
CA THR A 48 10.33 -7.78 13.01
C THR A 48 9.34 -8.82 13.50
N ALA A 49 8.11 -8.84 12.98
CA ALA A 49 7.11 -9.84 13.37
C ALA A 49 7.43 -11.23 12.79
N ASN A 50 8.04 -11.30 11.60
CA ASN A 50 8.46 -12.54 10.95
C ASN A 50 7.37 -13.64 10.89
N GLN A 51 6.14 -13.24 10.60
CA GLN A 51 4.94 -14.09 10.50
C GLN A 51 4.44 -14.24 9.06
N GLY A 52 3.65 -15.29 8.80
CA GLY A 52 3.13 -15.61 7.48
C GLY A 52 4.13 -16.36 6.59
N CYS A 53 3.72 -16.67 5.35
CA CYS A 53 4.51 -17.48 4.44
C CYS A 53 5.80 -16.78 3.97
N LYS A 54 5.74 -15.49 3.65
CA LYS A 54 6.87 -14.68 3.16
C LYS A 54 6.89 -13.31 3.85
N PRO A 55 7.50 -13.19 5.04
CA PRO A 55 7.75 -11.92 5.70
C PRO A 55 8.71 -11.03 4.91
N TYR A 56 8.64 -9.72 5.13
CA TYR A 56 9.54 -8.75 4.50
C TYR A 56 11.00 -8.98 4.93
N PRO A 57 11.95 -9.12 4.00
CA PRO A 57 13.30 -9.58 4.31
C PRO A 57 14.25 -8.47 4.75
N PHE A 58 13.87 -7.20 4.62
CA PHE A 58 14.75 -6.06 4.91
C PHE A 58 14.40 -5.41 6.25
N PRO A 59 15.40 -5.06 7.07
CA PRO A 59 15.16 -4.37 8.32
C PRO A 59 14.59 -2.96 8.08
N PRO A 60 13.81 -2.42 9.04
CA PRO A 60 13.36 -1.03 8.97
C PRO A 60 14.55 -0.06 9.04
N CYS A 61 14.42 1.09 8.38
CA CYS A 61 15.42 2.16 8.38
C CYS A 61 14.77 3.54 8.28
N GLU A 62 15.50 4.60 8.68
CA GLU A 62 15.00 5.97 8.72
C GLU A 62 15.14 6.70 7.38
N HIS A 63 14.09 7.43 7.01
CA HIS A 63 14.00 8.21 5.77
C HIS A 63 14.04 9.72 6.00
N HIS A 64 14.03 10.16 7.26
CA HIS A 64 14.17 11.57 7.64
C HIS A 64 15.50 11.86 8.35
N SER A 65 15.96 13.10 8.26
CA SER A 65 17.27 13.52 8.78
C SER A 65 17.41 13.43 10.31
N ASN A 66 16.30 13.48 11.05
CA ASN A 66 16.32 13.49 12.52
C ASN A 66 16.15 12.07 13.07
N LYS A 67 17.24 11.40 13.46
CA LYS A 67 17.20 10.00 13.93
C LYS A 67 16.42 9.88 15.24
N THR A 68 15.33 9.12 15.23
CA THR A 68 14.51 8.90 16.43
C THR A 68 14.47 7.43 16.84
N ARG A 69 14.52 6.48 15.89
CA ARG A 69 14.26 5.06 16.22
C ARG A 69 15.13 4.03 15.49
N PHE A 70 15.40 4.19 14.20
CA PHE A 70 16.18 3.25 13.40
C PHE A 70 17.47 3.89 12.86
N ASP A 71 18.36 3.06 12.31
CA ASP A 71 19.49 3.58 11.56
C ASP A 71 19.03 4.18 10.22
N PRO A 72 19.71 5.22 9.69
CA PRO A 72 19.43 5.74 8.36
C PRO A 72 19.45 4.65 7.31
N CYS A 73 18.55 4.74 6.34
CA CYS A 73 18.56 3.84 5.20
C CYS A 73 19.91 3.90 4.48
N ARG A 74 20.40 2.72 4.09
CA ARG A 74 21.61 2.61 3.28
C ARG A 74 21.35 3.30 1.93
N HIS A 75 22.33 4.07 1.45
CA HIS A 75 22.26 4.67 0.12
C HIS A 75 22.27 3.61 -0.99
N ASP A 76 22.92 2.47 -0.74
CA ASP A 76 22.87 1.32 -1.64
C ASP A 76 21.52 0.61 -1.50
N LEU A 77 20.80 0.52 -2.61
CA LEU A 77 19.58 -0.27 -2.70
C LEU A 77 19.88 -1.73 -2.36
N TYR A 78 19.06 -2.32 -1.49
CA TYR A 78 19.16 -3.75 -1.22
C TYR A 78 18.95 -4.52 -2.54
N PRO A 79 19.77 -5.54 -2.85
CA PRO A 79 19.54 -6.34 -4.04
C PRO A 79 18.21 -7.07 -3.90
N THR A 80 17.49 -7.17 -5.01
CA THR A 80 16.20 -7.86 -5.03
C THR A 80 16.36 -9.31 -4.59
N PRO A 81 15.57 -9.76 -3.60
CA PRO A 81 15.64 -11.13 -3.14
C PRO A 81 15.29 -12.08 -4.29
N LYS A 82 16.00 -13.20 -4.40
CA LYS A 82 15.66 -14.22 -5.39
C LYS A 82 14.24 -14.73 -5.13
N CYS A 83 13.42 -14.78 -6.18
CA CYS A 83 12.08 -15.35 -6.08
C CYS A 83 12.15 -16.83 -5.69
N SER A 84 11.67 -17.16 -4.50
CA SER A 84 11.60 -18.52 -3.97
C SER A 84 10.16 -18.87 -3.66
N LYS A 85 9.61 -19.89 -4.36
CA LYS A 85 8.24 -20.39 -4.19
C LYS A 85 8.11 -21.35 -3.00
N LYS A 86 8.60 -20.92 -1.83
CA LYS A 86 8.59 -21.70 -0.58
C LYS A 86 8.37 -20.77 0.61
N CYS A 87 7.48 -21.13 1.53
CA CYS A 87 7.32 -20.35 2.76
C CYS A 87 8.57 -20.44 3.65
N VAL A 88 8.72 -19.48 4.58
CA VAL A 88 9.75 -19.56 5.62
C VAL A 88 9.55 -20.81 6.48
N PRO A 89 10.62 -21.47 6.96
CA PRO A 89 10.51 -22.73 7.71
C PRO A 89 9.65 -22.65 8.97
N SER A 90 9.53 -21.46 9.58
CA SER A 90 8.69 -21.20 10.77
C SER A 90 7.20 -21.25 10.47
N TYR A 91 6.78 -21.04 9.23
CA TYR A 91 5.37 -21.07 8.84
C TYR A 91 4.91 -22.50 8.54
N LYS A 92 3.96 -23.02 9.33
CA LYS A 92 3.49 -24.42 9.27
C LYS A 92 2.04 -24.60 8.86
N GLU A 93 1.27 -23.52 8.74
CA GLU A 93 -0.18 -23.61 8.51
C GLU A 93 -0.53 -24.07 7.10
N LYS A 94 0.19 -23.56 6.08
CA LYS A 94 -0.05 -23.86 4.66
C LYS A 94 1.27 -23.94 3.90
N ASN A 95 1.25 -24.63 2.75
CA ASN A 95 2.34 -24.54 1.78
C ASN A 95 2.21 -23.24 0.94
N TYR A 96 3.23 -22.96 0.13
CA TYR A 96 3.31 -21.72 -0.64
C TYR A 96 2.15 -21.51 -1.61
N ASP A 97 1.68 -22.56 -2.29
CA ASP A 97 0.61 -22.41 -3.28
C ASP A 97 -0.76 -22.32 -2.62
N ASP A 98 -0.98 -23.03 -1.51
CA ASP A 98 -2.22 -22.98 -0.72
C ASP A 98 -2.39 -21.67 0.08
N ASP A 99 -1.29 -20.95 0.34
CA ASP A 99 -1.33 -19.66 1.02
C ASP A 99 -1.59 -18.47 0.07
N LYS A 100 -1.76 -18.71 -1.23
CA LYS A 100 -2.00 -17.64 -2.20
C LYS A 100 -3.41 -17.08 -2.13
N PHE A 101 -3.48 -15.76 -2.14
CA PHE A 101 -4.69 -14.98 -2.33
C PHE A 101 -4.66 -14.30 -3.69
N TYR A 102 -5.76 -14.38 -4.43
CA TYR A 102 -5.84 -13.89 -5.81
C TYR A 102 -6.73 -12.65 -5.91
N GLY A 103 -6.35 -11.75 -6.81
CA GLY A 103 -7.22 -10.72 -7.35
C GLY A 103 -8.23 -11.34 -8.33
N ARG A 104 -9.40 -10.73 -8.44
CA ARG A 104 -10.35 -10.99 -9.52
C ARG A 104 -10.09 -10.08 -10.71
N THR A 105 -9.85 -8.80 -10.43
CA THR A 105 -9.62 -7.76 -11.44
C THR A 105 -8.64 -6.72 -10.90
N ALA A 106 -7.89 -6.11 -11.81
CA ALA A 106 -7.05 -4.93 -11.61
C ALA A 106 -7.48 -3.85 -12.61
N TYR A 107 -7.51 -2.59 -12.21
CA TYR A 107 -7.97 -1.48 -13.06
C TYR A 107 -7.42 -0.14 -12.59
N GLY A 108 -7.38 0.82 -13.52
CA GLY A 108 -7.15 2.22 -13.22
C GLY A 108 -8.45 2.90 -12.81
N VAL A 109 -8.36 3.88 -11.92
CA VAL A 109 -9.45 4.80 -11.57
C VAL A 109 -9.28 6.05 -12.42
N LYS A 110 -10.39 6.64 -12.85
CA LYS A 110 -10.35 7.89 -13.61
C LYS A 110 -9.69 8.99 -12.76
N ASN A 111 -8.82 9.81 -13.36
CA ASN A 111 -8.32 11.04 -12.77
C ASN A 111 -9.48 12.05 -12.64
N ASP A 112 -10.24 11.88 -11.56
CA ASP A 112 -11.41 12.66 -11.19
C ASP A 112 -11.63 12.47 -9.69
N VAL A 113 -11.67 13.58 -8.94
CA VAL A 113 -11.79 13.56 -7.47
C VAL A 113 -12.99 12.73 -7.02
N ALA A 114 -14.16 12.90 -7.66
CA ALA A 114 -15.36 12.20 -7.25
C ALA A 114 -15.28 10.70 -7.57
N ALA A 115 -14.65 10.31 -8.69
CA ALA A 115 -14.38 8.92 -9.03
C ALA A 115 -13.44 8.25 -8.01
N ILE A 116 -12.35 8.93 -7.62
CA ILE A 116 -11.40 8.45 -6.62
C ILE A 116 -12.07 8.31 -5.25
N GLN A 117 -12.83 9.32 -4.80
CA GLN A 117 -13.60 9.25 -3.55
C GLN A 117 -14.61 8.10 -3.56
N LYS A 118 -15.35 7.95 -4.66
CA LYS A 118 -16.33 6.86 -4.82
C LYS A 118 -15.65 5.50 -4.76
N GLU A 119 -14.50 5.33 -5.41
CA GLU A 119 -13.73 4.09 -5.39
C GLU A 119 -13.35 3.72 -3.95
N ILE A 120 -12.76 4.65 -3.21
CA ILE A 120 -12.35 4.40 -1.81
C ILE A 120 -13.56 4.09 -0.93
N LEU A 121 -14.64 4.86 -1.07
CA LEU A 121 -15.87 4.64 -0.29
C LEU A 121 -16.47 3.25 -0.54
N THR A 122 -16.41 2.78 -1.79
CA THR A 122 -17.10 1.55 -2.20
C THR A 122 -16.23 0.31 -1.97
N HIS A 123 -14.92 0.43 -2.20
CA HIS A 123 -14.01 -0.71 -2.30
C HIS A 123 -12.81 -0.64 -1.35
N GLY A 124 -12.66 0.47 -0.63
CA GLY A 124 -11.55 0.72 0.28
C GLY A 124 -10.31 1.32 -0.41
N PRO A 125 -9.19 1.40 0.33
CA PRO A 125 -7.99 2.09 -0.12
C PRO A 125 -7.51 1.71 -1.51
N VAL A 126 -6.99 2.71 -2.23
CA VAL A 126 -6.36 2.58 -3.56
C VAL A 126 -4.86 2.81 -3.45
N GLU A 127 -4.13 2.38 -4.47
CA GLU A 127 -2.70 2.72 -4.62
C GLU A 127 -2.56 3.86 -5.61
N VAL A 128 -1.72 4.83 -5.26
CA VAL A 128 -1.43 6.01 -6.07
C VAL A 128 0.08 6.21 -6.14
N ALA A 129 0.54 6.98 -7.11
CA ALA A 129 1.91 7.44 -7.15
C ALA A 129 1.93 8.97 -7.28
N PHE A 130 2.98 9.60 -6.77
CA PHE A 130 3.20 11.03 -6.91
C PHE A 130 4.68 11.33 -7.01
N GLU A 131 4.98 12.52 -7.51
CA GLU A 131 6.33 13.06 -7.57
C GLU A 131 6.78 13.53 -6.17
N VAL A 132 7.90 12.97 -5.71
CA VAL A 132 8.54 13.37 -4.46
C VAL A 132 9.60 14.42 -4.76
N TYR A 133 9.50 15.55 -4.09
CA TYR A 133 10.47 16.64 -4.12
C TYR A 133 11.28 16.69 -2.81
N GLU A 134 12.42 17.39 -2.80
CA GLU A 134 13.30 17.50 -1.63
C GLU A 134 12.59 18.06 -0.37
N ASP A 135 11.60 18.96 -0.55
CA ASP A 135 10.82 19.52 0.55
C ASP A 135 9.93 18.46 1.24
N PHE A 136 9.40 17.48 0.50
CA PHE A 136 8.58 16.41 1.05
C PHE A 136 9.32 15.54 2.07
N LEU A 137 10.63 15.36 1.91
CA LEU A 137 11.46 14.59 2.87
C LEU A 137 11.47 15.22 4.27
N HIS A 138 11.15 16.50 4.37
CA HIS A 138 11.09 17.27 5.61
C HIS A 138 9.66 17.46 6.14
N TYR A 139 8.67 16.80 5.54
CA TYR A 139 7.28 16.86 6.00
C TYR A 139 7.15 16.36 7.44
N ALA A 140 6.53 17.19 8.29
CA ALA A 140 6.26 16.88 9.70
C ALA A 140 4.77 17.03 10.07
N GLY A 141 3.95 17.59 9.19
CA GLY A 141 2.51 17.77 9.42
C GLY A 141 1.87 18.84 8.54
N GLY A 142 0.54 18.87 8.56
CA GLY A 142 -0.27 19.78 7.74
C GLY A 142 -0.61 19.22 6.37
N ILE A 143 -1.14 20.05 5.48
CA ILE A 143 -1.44 19.65 4.10
C ILE A 143 -0.24 20.01 3.23
N TYR A 144 0.45 19.00 2.71
CA TYR A 144 1.57 19.16 1.80
C TYR A 144 1.12 19.81 0.50
N VAL A 145 1.89 20.83 0.12
CA VAL A 145 1.91 21.50 -1.18
C VAL A 145 3.39 21.67 -1.50
N HIS A 146 3.80 21.32 -2.70
CA HIS A 146 5.18 21.52 -3.12
C HIS A 146 5.50 23.03 -3.14
N THR A 147 6.60 23.41 -2.49
CA THR A 147 7.04 24.80 -2.37
C THR A 147 8.43 25.04 -2.98
N GLY A 148 9.23 24.00 -3.15
CA GLY A 148 10.52 24.08 -3.82
C GLY A 148 11.40 22.85 -3.60
N GLY A 149 12.56 22.84 -4.25
CA GLY A 149 13.49 21.71 -4.21
C GLY A 149 13.43 20.86 -5.47
N LYS A 150 14.45 20.00 -5.66
CA LYS A 150 14.57 19.16 -6.86
C LYS A 150 13.61 17.97 -6.81
N LEU A 151 13.19 17.51 -7.99
CA LEU A 151 12.48 16.25 -8.15
C LEU A 151 13.42 15.09 -7.76
N GLY A 152 13.02 14.31 -6.77
CA GLY A 152 13.71 13.09 -6.32
C GLY A 152 13.26 11.83 -7.06
N GLY A 153 12.05 11.81 -7.61
CA GLY A 153 11.49 10.69 -8.38
C GLY A 153 10.02 10.45 -8.07
N GLY A 154 9.49 9.33 -8.57
CA GLY A 154 8.13 8.88 -8.25
C GLY A 154 8.09 7.99 -7.01
N HIS A 155 7.04 8.11 -6.20
CA HIS A 155 6.82 7.28 -5.00
C HIS A 155 5.38 6.77 -4.96
N ALA A 156 5.22 5.46 -4.76
CA ALA A 156 3.93 4.79 -4.66
C ALA A 156 3.48 4.69 -3.21
N VAL A 157 2.23 5.07 -2.93
CA VAL A 157 1.67 5.20 -1.59
C VAL A 157 0.21 4.74 -1.55
N LYS A 158 -0.31 4.52 -0.34
CA LYS A 158 -1.67 4.04 -0.14
C LYS A 158 -2.60 5.19 0.23
N LEU A 159 -3.54 5.51 -0.65
CA LEU A 159 -4.54 6.54 -0.43
C LEU A 159 -5.77 5.93 0.27
N ILE A 160 -6.05 6.41 1.49
CA ILE A 160 -7.01 5.78 2.41
C ILE A 160 -8.25 6.62 2.70
N GLY A 161 -8.22 7.92 2.38
CA GLY A 161 -9.32 8.82 2.69
C GLY A 161 -9.08 10.24 2.20
N TRP A 162 -9.95 11.15 2.61
CA TRP A 162 -9.88 12.57 2.28
C TRP A 162 -10.60 13.38 3.36
N GLY A 163 -10.35 14.69 3.35
CA GLY A 163 -11.04 15.62 4.23
C GLY A 163 -10.93 17.06 3.78
N ILE A 164 -11.29 17.95 4.70
CA ILE A 164 -11.09 19.38 4.60
C ILE A 164 -10.53 19.82 5.96
N ASP A 165 -9.42 20.55 5.96
CA ASP A 165 -8.84 21.16 7.15
C ASP A 165 -8.78 22.68 6.92
N GLN A 166 -9.47 23.44 7.77
CA GLN A 166 -9.57 24.91 7.66
C GLN A 166 -9.90 25.42 6.25
N GLY A 167 -10.83 24.74 5.56
CA GLY A 167 -11.24 25.09 4.19
C GLY A 167 -10.36 24.52 3.08
N THR A 168 -9.23 23.90 3.42
CA THR A 168 -8.31 23.30 2.44
C THR A 168 -8.60 21.81 2.26
N PRO A 169 -8.97 21.36 1.04
CA PRO A 169 -9.24 19.95 0.76
C PRO A 169 -7.94 19.14 0.72
N TYR A 170 -7.94 17.93 1.28
CA TYR A 170 -6.77 17.05 1.25
C TYR A 170 -7.14 15.58 0.97
N TRP A 171 -6.15 14.82 0.49
CA TRP A 171 -6.10 13.36 0.53
C TRP A 171 -5.34 12.89 1.77
N LEU A 172 -5.82 11.85 2.43
CA LEU A 172 -5.13 11.18 3.53
C LEU A 172 -4.41 9.94 3.01
N ILE A 173 -3.09 9.92 3.20
CA ILE A 173 -2.20 8.92 2.64
C ILE A 173 -1.45 8.20 3.76
N ALA A 174 -1.39 6.88 3.68
CA ALA A 174 -0.49 6.07 4.48
C ALA A 174 0.84 5.88 3.73
N ASN A 175 1.94 6.34 4.32
CA ASN A 175 3.28 6.20 3.76
C ASN A 175 3.90 4.84 4.13
N SER A 176 5.05 4.54 3.54
CA SER A 176 5.81 3.29 3.75
C SER A 176 7.17 3.52 4.41
N TRP A 177 7.37 4.66 5.07
CA TRP A 177 8.63 5.08 5.70
C TRP A 177 8.53 5.05 7.24
N ASN A 178 8.00 3.93 7.77
CA ASN A 178 7.73 3.73 9.20
C ASN A 178 6.74 4.75 9.80
N THR A 179 6.48 4.62 11.11
CA THR A 179 5.46 5.38 11.84
C THR A 179 6.01 6.63 12.52
N ASP A 180 7.32 6.83 12.53
CA ASP A 180 8.02 8.00 13.06
C ASP A 180 8.10 9.15 12.04
N TRP A 181 7.86 8.86 10.77
CA TRP A 181 7.82 9.86 9.71
C TRP A 181 6.45 10.57 9.63
N GLY A 182 6.48 11.90 9.42
CA GLY A 182 5.27 12.70 9.18
C GLY A 182 4.26 12.66 10.33
N GLU A 183 2.99 12.47 9.99
CA GLU A 183 1.88 12.38 10.94
C GLU A 183 1.67 10.91 11.35
N GLU A 184 2.58 10.36 12.15
CA GLU A 184 2.55 8.94 12.60
C GLU A 184 2.62 7.90 11.46
N GLY A 185 3.40 8.19 10.42
CA GLY A 185 3.50 7.39 9.19
C GLY A 185 2.49 7.77 8.12
N PHE A 186 1.67 8.78 8.38
CA PHE A 186 0.72 9.34 7.42
C PHE A 186 1.17 10.72 6.94
N PHE A 187 0.57 11.16 5.84
CA PHE A 187 0.60 12.55 5.43
C PHE A 187 -0.69 12.95 4.76
N ARG A 188 -0.91 14.25 4.69
CA ARG A 188 -1.99 14.88 3.95
C ARG A 188 -1.40 15.68 2.80
N ILE A 189 -1.99 15.56 1.61
CA ILE A 189 -1.57 16.27 0.39
C ILE A 189 -2.77 16.98 -0.23
N LEU A 190 -2.53 18.13 -0.85
CA LEU A 190 -3.58 18.94 -1.47
C LEU A 190 -4.39 18.14 -2.49
N ARG A 191 -5.72 18.24 -2.38
CA ARG A 191 -6.67 17.52 -3.24
C ARG A 191 -7.38 18.46 -4.21
N GLY A 192 -7.63 17.98 -5.41
CA GLY A 192 -8.45 18.62 -6.44
C GLY A 192 -7.68 19.43 -7.47
N VAL A 193 -6.35 19.38 -7.41
CA VAL A 193 -5.45 20.07 -8.35
C VAL A 193 -4.38 19.14 -8.91
N ASP A 194 -4.53 17.82 -8.70
CA ASP A 194 -3.52 16.82 -9.06
C ASP A 194 -2.11 17.15 -8.55
N GLU A 195 -2.02 17.58 -7.27
CA GLU A 195 -0.77 18.01 -6.63
C GLU A 195 0.30 16.91 -6.75
N CYS A 196 1.44 17.24 -7.36
CA CYS A 196 2.52 16.29 -7.67
C CYS A 196 2.06 15.03 -8.45
N GLY A 197 0.94 15.11 -9.18
CA GLY A 197 0.39 13.99 -9.92
C GLY A 197 -0.35 12.93 -9.07
N ILE A 198 -0.68 13.23 -7.81
CA ILE A 198 -1.28 12.25 -6.86
C ILE A 198 -2.64 11.68 -7.32
N GLU A 199 -3.37 12.38 -8.20
CA GLU A 199 -4.68 11.97 -8.74
C GLU A 199 -4.52 11.27 -10.10
N SER A 200 -3.31 11.31 -10.66
CA SER A 200 -2.91 10.61 -11.87
C SER A 200 -2.45 9.17 -11.56
N GLY A 201 -2.85 8.22 -12.41
CA GLY A 201 -2.39 6.83 -12.29
C GLY A 201 -2.91 6.08 -11.07
N VAL A 202 -4.05 6.48 -10.50
CA VAL A 202 -4.70 5.76 -9.39
C VAL A 202 -5.09 4.35 -9.84
N VAL A 203 -4.70 3.33 -9.07
CA VAL A 203 -4.99 1.93 -9.38
C VAL A 203 -5.66 1.22 -8.21
N GLY A 204 -6.49 0.24 -8.56
CA GLY A 204 -7.21 -0.59 -7.61
C GLY A 204 -7.55 -1.96 -8.20
N GLY A 205 -8.28 -2.74 -7.41
CA GLY A 205 -8.68 -4.07 -7.80
C GLY A 205 -9.68 -4.69 -6.84
N ILE A 206 -10.35 -5.74 -7.29
CA ILE A 206 -11.32 -6.49 -6.49
C ILE A 206 -10.74 -7.86 -6.17
N PRO A 207 -10.76 -8.34 -4.92
CA PRO A 207 -10.27 -9.66 -4.57
C PRO A 207 -11.16 -10.80 -5.09
N LYS A 208 -10.57 -11.95 -5.41
CA LYS A 208 -11.30 -13.15 -5.83
C LYS A 208 -11.89 -13.87 -4.62
N LEU A 209 -13.23 -13.91 -4.54
CA LEU A 209 -13.94 -14.67 -3.51
C LEU A 209 -13.85 -16.19 -3.80
N THR A 210 -13.36 -16.97 -2.83
CA THR A 210 -13.48 -18.44 -2.87
C THR A 210 -14.79 -18.91 -2.23
N ASN A 211 -15.24 -20.13 -2.55
CA ASN A 211 -16.53 -20.67 -2.08
C ASN A 211 -16.64 -20.81 -0.55
N ILE A 212 -15.51 -20.98 0.15
CA ILE A 212 -15.46 -21.05 1.62
C ILE A 212 -15.73 -19.66 2.23
N GLN A 213 -15.18 -18.61 1.61
CA GLN A 213 -15.32 -17.22 2.07
C GLN A 213 -16.72 -16.63 1.82
N ARG A 214 -17.47 -17.13 0.83
CA ARG A 214 -18.88 -16.76 0.60
C ARG A 214 -19.80 -17.15 1.77
N ARG A 215 -19.49 -18.25 2.47
CA ARG A 215 -20.33 -18.75 3.59
C ARG A 215 -20.21 -17.87 4.84
N HIS A 216 -19.00 -17.41 5.19
CA HIS A 216 -18.79 -16.53 6.34
C HIS A 216 -19.43 -15.13 6.17
N ASN A 217 -19.40 -14.58 4.96
CA ASN A 217 -19.99 -13.26 4.67
C ASN A 217 -21.54 -13.28 4.76
N TRP A 218 -22.16 -14.43 4.48
CA TRP A 218 -23.61 -14.61 4.61
C TRP A 218 -24.07 -14.71 6.08
N SER A 219 -23.24 -15.29 6.95
CA SER A 219 -23.49 -15.32 8.40
C SER A 219 -23.35 -13.95 9.06
N ILE A 220 -22.40 -13.11 8.65
CA ILE A 220 -22.19 -11.77 9.25
C ILE A 220 -23.32 -10.81 8.87
N ARG A 221 -23.81 -10.84 7.62
CA ARG A 221 -24.94 -9.99 7.17
C ARG A 221 -26.28 -10.30 7.85
N ARG A 222 -26.41 -11.40 8.59
CA ARG A 222 -27.61 -11.71 9.39
C ARG A 222 -27.60 -11.08 10.79
N TYR A 223 -26.46 -10.57 11.26
CA TYR A 223 -26.30 -10.04 12.62
C TYR A 223 -26.16 -8.50 12.68
N SER A 224 -26.42 -7.80 11.58
CA SER A 224 -26.48 -6.34 11.56
C SER A 224 -27.90 -5.94 11.15
N PHE A 225 -28.66 -5.44 12.13
CA PHE A 225 -29.99 -4.79 12.15
C PHE A 225 -30.90 -5.48 13.19
N PRO A 226 -31.27 -4.75 14.25
CA PRO A 226 -32.54 -4.03 14.26
C PRO A 226 -32.42 -2.58 13.81
#